data_AF-I2H3T6-F1
#
_entry.id   AF-I2H3T6-F1
#
_cell.length_a   1.000
_cell.length_b   1.000
_cell.length_c   1.000
_cell.angle_alpha   90.00
_cell.angle_beta   90.00
_cell.angle_gamma   90.00
#
_symmetry.space_group_name_H-M   'P 1'
#
loop_
_entity.id
_entity.type
_entity.pdbx_description
1 polymer ?
#
loop_
_entity_poly.entity_id
_entity_poly.type
_entity_poly.pdbx_seq_one_letter_code
_entity_poly.pdbx_strand_id
1 'polypeptide(L)'
;MFHLSRLGLSQLTQNFTSPLLCSTSNSFRQIIPKASFIGLHTQYSTLSEPIDHKDASATSSNILENTIKSTTDLTPLKLSNELYASFRIHNRPYLVTLGDKVILPFKLKQADVGDTLKLTDVTKIGSRNYTFVDNPIDPKLYSLKAIVIEKTKGNFM
;
A
#
# COMPACT_ATOMS: atom_id res chain seq x y z
N MET A 1 -45.18 -6.33 -55.18
CA MET A 1 -45.79 -7.37 -54.32
C MET A 1 -44.76 -7.69 -53.24
N PHE A 2 -44.77 -7.24 -51.97
CA PHE A 2 -45.58 -6.39 -51.08
C PHE A 2 -44.56 -5.69 -50.15
N HIS A 3 -44.36 -4.38 -50.18
CA HIS A 3 -44.93 -3.31 -49.35
C HIS A 3 -45.63 -3.68 -48.02
N LEU A 4 -45.21 -3.00 -46.93
CA LEU A 4 -45.89 -2.57 -45.67
C LEU A 4 -44.81 -2.53 -44.54
N SER A 5 -44.67 -1.54 -43.66
CA SER A 5 -45.40 -0.29 -43.40
C SER A 5 -44.54 0.64 -42.54
N ARG A 6 -44.73 1.94 -42.77
CA ARG A 6 -44.17 3.10 -42.07
C ARG A 6 -45.02 3.39 -40.83
N LEU A 7 -44.42 3.63 -39.67
CA LEU A 7 -44.99 4.48 -38.62
C LEU A 7 -43.88 5.40 -38.11
N GLY A 8 -44.01 6.68 -38.44
CA GLY A 8 -43.28 7.76 -37.81
C GLY A 8 -44.12 8.43 -36.74
N LEU A 9 -43.45 9.21 -35.89
CA LEU A 9 -43.89 10.32 -35.02
C LEU A 9 -42.77 10.45 -33.98
N SER A 10 -42.21 11.59 -33.60
CA SER A 10 -42.35 12.99 -34.01
C SER A 10 -41.18 13.71 -33.36
N GLN A 11 -40.55 14.62 -34.11
CA GLN A 11 -39.58 15.58 -33.62
C GLN A 11 -40.16 16.42 -32.48
N LEU A 12 -39.38 16.65 -31.42
CA LEU A 12 -39.50 17.86 -30.62
C LEU A 12 -38.09 18.42 -30.39
N THR A 13 -37.85 19.51 -31.10
CA THR A 13 -36.75 20.46 -30.97
C THR A 13 -36.92 21.30 -29.72
N GLN A 14 -35.86 21.50 -28.94
CA GLN A 14 -35.55 22.79 -28.33
C GLN A 14 -34.03 22.90 -28.17
N ASN A 15 -33.43 23.80 -28.95
CA ASN A 15 -32.07 24.28 -28.79
C ASN A 15 -32.05 25.34 -27.68
N PHE A 16 -31.14 25.22 -26.72
CA PHE A 16 -30.73 26.35 -25.89
C PHE A 16 -29.19 26.42 -25.88
N THR A 17 -28.71 27.52 -26.45
CA THR A 17 -27.31 27.98 -26.46
C THR A 17 -26.94 28.62 -25.12
N SER A 18 -25.89 28.07 -24.47
CA SER A 18 -24.74 28.65 -23.72
C SER A 18 -24.83 30.06 -23.06
N PRO A 19 -24.02 30.41 -22.00
CA PRO A 19 -22.67 29.92 -21.70
C PRO A 19 -22.22 29.78 -20.20
N LEU A 20 -21.05 29.15 -20.04
CA LEU A 20 -19.99 29.35 -19.02
C LEU A 20 -20.34 29.31 -17.52
N LEU A 21 -19.86 28.26 -16.85
CA LEU A 21 -19.24 28.34 -15.52
C LEU A 21 -18.20 27.23 -15.37
N CYS A 22 -16.97 27.64 -15.07
CA CYS A 22 -15.85 26.79 -14.73
C CYS A 22 -16.01 26.21 -13.31
N SER A 23 -15.77 24.91 -13.15
CA SER A 23 -15.12 24.36 -11.96
C SER A 23 -14.72 22.92 -12.26
N THR A 24 -13.42 22.69 -12.22
CA THR A 24 -12.78 21.39 -12.37
C THR A 24 -13.10 20.50 -11.16
N SER A 25 -13.77 19.38 -11.39
CA SER A 25 -13.86 18.31 -10.40
C SER A 25 -13.27 17.01 -10.96
N ASN A 26 -11.98 16.82 -10.65
CA ASN A 26 -11.32 15.56 -10.32
C ASN A 26 -11.92 14.25 -10.88
N SER A 27 -11.29 13.73 -11.93
CA SER A 27 -11.49 12.35 -12.36
C SER A 27 -10.58 11.42 -11.55
N PHE A 28 -11.14 10.88 -10.48
CA PHE A 28 -10.54 9.86 -9.61
C PHE A 28 -10.40 8.53 -10.36
N ARG A 29 -9.26 7.84 -10.26
CA ARG A 29 -9.15 6.42 -10.66
C ARG A 29 -9.54 5.57 -9.44
N GLN A 30 -10.65 4.83 -9.54
CA GLN A 30 -11.25 4.09 -8.43
C GLN A 30 -10.99 2.58 -8.57
N ILE A 31 -10.51 1.95 -7.51
CA ILE A 31 -10.52 0.49 -7.31
C ILE A 31 -11.30 0.24 -6.00
N ILE A 32 -12.27 -0.67 -6.03
CA ILE A 32 -13.20 -0.93 -4.92
C ILE A 32 -12.83 -2.25 -4.23
N PRO A 33 -12.37 -2.24 -2.96
CA PRO A 33 -12.44 -3.40 -2.09
C PRO A 33 -13.73 -3.38 -1.24
N LYS A 34 -14.48 -4.48 -1.28
CA LYS A 34 -15.61 -4.74 -0.39
C LYS A 34 -15.08 -5.34 0.91
N ALA A 35 -15.25 -4.66 2.03
CA ALA A 35 -15.11 -5.25 3.36
C ALA A 35 -16.16 -4.66 4.31
N SER A 36 -17.03 -5.51 4.84
CA SER A 36 -17.97 -5.20 5.92
C SER A 36 -17.34 -5.62 7.25
N PHE A 37 -17.19 -4.69 8.19
CA PHE A 37 -16.76 -5.02 9.56
C PHE A 37 -17.74 -4.40 10.56
N ILE A 38 -18.26 -5.24 11.44
CA ILE A 38 -19.18 -4.87 12.52
C ILE A 38 -18.39 -4.89 13.82
N GLY A 39 -18.47 -3.79 14.57
CA GLY A 39 -18.52 -3.84 16.04
C GLY A 39 -17.20 -3.75 16.80
N LEU A 40 -16.96 -2.57 17.37
CA LEU A 40 -16.05 -2.31 18.49
C LEU A 40 -16.59 -2.93 19.78
N HIS A 41 -15.70 -3.40 20.65
CA HIS A 41 -15.90 -3.28 22.09
C HIS A 41 -14.57 -2.99 22.80
N THR A 42 -14.57 -1.82 23.43
CA THR A 42 -13.71 -1.25 24.48
C THR A 42 -13.41 -2.30 25.58
N GLN A 43 -12.34 -2.21 26.37
CA GLN A 43 -12.32 -1.53 27.68
C GLN A 43 -10.89 -1.62 28.25
N TYR A 44 -10.39 -0.49 28.75
CA TYR A 44 -9.17 -0.37 29.55
C TYR A 44 -9.51 -0.47 31.04
N SER A 45 -8.66 -1.09 31.85
CA SER A 45 -8.62 -0.96 33.33
C SER A 45 -7.23 -1.43 33.83
N THR A 46 -6.31 -0.53 34.18
CA THR A 46 -6.05 0.12 35.51
C THR A 46 -5.18 -0.68 36.49
N LEU A 47 -4.11 0.02 36.94
CA LEU A 47 -3.50 0.04 38.29
C LEU A 47 -2.49 -1.05 38.71
N SER A 48 -1.21 -0.65 38.60
CA SER A 48 -0.10 -0.69 39.58
C SER A 48 -0.11 -1.69 40.76
N GLU A 49 1.01 -2.41 40.91
CA GLU A 49 1.87 -2.40 42.12
C GLU A 49 3.31 -2.92 41.80
N PRO A 50 4.38 -2.35 42.40
CA PRO A 50 5.76 -2.83 42.27
C PRO A 50 6.13 -3.77 43.42
N ILE A 51 6.86 -4.85 43.13
CA ILE A 51 7.41 -5.74 44.17
C ILE A 51 8.94 -5.78 44.02
N ASP A 52 9.61 -5.18 44.99
CA ASP A 52 11.05 -5.27 45.22
C ASP A 52 11.41 -6.61 45.90
N HIS A 53 12.21 -7.44 45.24
CA HIS A 53 12.96 -8.52 45.89
C HIS A 53 14.42 -8.48 45.46
N LYS A 54 15.28 -8.20 46.45
CA LYS A 54 16.73 -8.16 46.36
C LYS A 54 17.27 -9.41 47.05
N ASP A 55 17.76 -10.37 46.28
CA ASP A 55 18.63 -11.44 46.78
C ASP A 55 19.75 -11.69 45.76
N ALA A 56 20.99 -11.56 46.23
CA ALA A 56 22.19 -11.86 45.49
C ALA A 56 22.62 -13.30 45.79
N SER A 57 22.84 -14.11 44.75
CA SER A 57 23.71 -15.28 44.83
C SER A 57 24.34 -15.53 43.47
N ALA A 58 25.66 -15.35 43.40
CA ALA A 58 26.47 -15.78 42.29
C ALA A 58 26.67 -17.29 42.37
N THR A 59 26.29 -18.03 41.34
CA THR A 59 26.91 -19.32 41.01
C THR A 59 26.83 -19.54 39.51
N SER A 60 27.99 -19.42 38.88
CA SER A 60 28.26 -19.64 37.47
C SER A 60 28.06 -21.12 37.10
N SER A 61 27.29 -21.41 36.05
CA SER A 61 27.55 -22.56 35.18
C SER A 61 26.78 -22.46 33.85
N ASN A 62 27.53 -22.54 32.76
CA ASN A 62 27.10 -22.81 31.38
C ASN A 62 26.13 -21.83 30.70
N ILE A 63 26.66 -20.70 30.25
CA ILE A 63 26.14 -20.06 29.02
C ILE A 63 26.69 -20.87 27.85
N LEU A 64 26.00 -21.96 27.53
CA LEU A 64 26.11 -22.56 26.21
C LEU A 64 25.50 -21.56 25.24
N GLU A 65 26.30 -21.19 24.26
CA GLU A 65 26.00 -20.34 23.12
C GLU A 65 24.77 -20.86 22.37
N ASN A 66 23.58 -20.56 22.90
CA ASN A 66 22.41 -20.46 22.06
C ASN A 66 22.66 -19.23 21.19
N THR A 67 23.26 -19.48 20.04
CA THR A 67 23.28 -18.54 18.91
C THR A 67 21.82 -18.33 18.54
N ILE A 68 21.15 -17.43 19.27
CA ILE A 68 19.82 -16.94 18.97
C ILE A 68 20.03 -16.10 17.71
N LYS A 69 20.04 -16.77 16.56
CA LYS A 69 19.49 -16.16 15.35
C LYS A 69 18.05 -15.87 15.74
N SER A 70 17.80 -14.65 16.18
CA SER A 70 16.46 -14.12 16.42
C SER A 70 15.77 -14.10 15.06
N THR A 71 15.30 -15.26 14.62
CA THR A 71 14.45 -15.39 13.46
C THR A 71 13.19 -14.61 13.82
N THR A 72 13.11 -13.37 13.36
CA THR A 72 11.92 -12.56 13.58
C THR A 72 10.73 -13.34 13.08
N ASP A 73 9.72 -13.51 13.93
CA ASP A 73 8.53 -14.26 13.55
C ASP A 73 7.71 -13.44 12.54
N LEU A 74 7.92 -13.73 11.25
CA LEU A 74 7.22 -13.11 10.13
C LEU A 74 5.94 -13.88 9.74
N THR A 75 5.54 -14.91 10.50
CA THR A 75 4.32 -15.68 10.23
C THR A 75 3.06 -14.81 10.10
N PRO A 76 2.79 -13.78 10.92
CA PRO A 76 1.57 -12.98 10.77
C PRO A 76 1.52 -12.20 9.46
N LEU A 77 2.68 -11.76 8.93
CA LEU A 77 2.75 -11.07 7.64
C LEU A 77 2.55 -12.00 6.47
N LYS A 78 3.03 -13.25 6.56
CA LYS A 78 2.87 -14.24 5.50
C LYS A 78 1.43 -14.75 5.38
N LEU A 79 0.68 -14.75 6.49
CA LEU A 79 -0.71 -15.20 6.53
C LEU A 79 -1.73 -14.10 6.20
N SER A 80 -1.32 -12.82 6.24
CA SER A 80 -2.23 -11.71 5.97
C SER A 80 -2.50 -11.51 4.47
N ASN A 81 -3.76 -11.22 4.13
CA ASN A 81 -4.19 -10.95 2.75
C ASN A 81 -3.89 -9.50 2.30
N GLU A 82 -3.92 -8.56 3.24
CA GLU A 82 -3.74 -7.13 2.97
C GLU A 82 -2.39 -6.68 3.52
N LEU A 83 -1.49 -6.33 2.60
CA LEU A 83 -0.14 -5.88 2.90
C LEU A 83 0.11 -4.51 2.32
N TYR A 84 0.81 -3.67 3.08
CA TYR A 84 1.40 -2.44 2.61
C TYR A 84 2.92 -2.48 2.82
N ALA A 85 3.64 -1.71 2.02
CA ALA A 85 5.07 -1.55 2.15
C ALA A 85 5.47 -0.08 1.99
N SER A 86 6.51 0.32 2.70
CA SER A 86 7.19 1.60 2.52
C SER A 86 8.58 1.33 1.97
N PHE A 87 8.85 1.79 0.75
CA PHE A 87 10.16 1.67 0.11
C PHE A 87 10.71 3.04 -0.25
N ARG A 88 12.02 3.11 -0.52
CA ARG A 88 12.70 4.35 -0.88
C ARG A 88 13.26 4.26 -2.29
N ILE A 89 13.08 5.32 -3.06
CA ILE A 89 13.86 5.55 -4.28
C ILE A 89 14.53 6.91 -4.15
N HIS A 90 15.87 6.93 -4.27
CA HIS A 90 16.68 8.14 -4.09
C HIS A 90 16.33 8.89 -2.79
N ASN A 91 16.27 8.15 -1.67
CA ASN A 91 15.96 8.64 -0.32
C ASN A 91 14.54 9.24 -0.15
N ARG A 92 13.65 9.10 -1.14
CA ARG A 92 12.25 9.50 -1.04
C ARG A 92 11.40 8.29 -0.67
N PRO A 93 10.66 8.31 0.46
CA PRO A 93 9.80 7.20 0.86
C PRO A 93 8.48 7.22 0.09
N TYR A 94 8.02 6.04 -0.32
CA TYR A 94 6.73 5.80 -0.94
C TYR A 94 6.02 4.67 -0.21
N LEU A 95 4.80 4.93 0.24
CA LEU A 95 3.92 3.92 0.83
C LEU A 95 2.98 3.40 -0.26
N VAL A 96 2.93 2.07 -0.40
CA VAL A 96 2.16 1.40 -1.45
C VAL A 96 1.53 0.11 -0.94
N THR A 97 0.46 -0.27 -1.62
CA THR A 97 -0.18 -1.58 -1.58
C THR A 97 -0.09 -2.24 -2.96
N LEU A 98 -0.60 -3.46 -3.09
CA LEU A 98 -0.65 -4.16 -4.37
C LEU A 98 -1.61 -3.46 -5.34
N GLY A 99 -1.10 -3.05 -6.50
CA GLY A 99 -1.89 -2.41 -7.55
C GLY A 99 -1.82 -0.88 -7.57
N ASP A 100 -1.15 -0.28 -6.59
CA ASP A 100 -0.95 1.17 -6.56
C ASP A 100 0.00 1.64 -7.68
N LYS A 101 -0.23 2.88 -8.12
CA LYS A 101 0.62 3.56 -9.12
C LYS A 101 1.40 4.67 -8.44
N VAL A 102 2.72 4.58 -8.52
CA VAL A 102 3.63 5.61 -7.98
C VAL A 102 4.13 6.49 -9.10
N ILE A 103 3.97 7.80 -8.95
CA ILE A 103 4.53 8.80 -9.87
C ILE A 103 5.86 9.27 -9.31
N LEU A 104 6.93 9.06 -10.08
CA LEU A 104 8.26 9.50 -9.68
C LEU A 104 8.53 10.92 -10.18
N PRO A 105 9.11 11.82 -9.35
CA PRO A 105 9.41 13.19 -9.73
C PRO A 105 10.70 13.31 -10.55
N PHE A 106 11.10 12.26 -11.26
CA PHE A 106 12.31 12.23 -12.09
C PHE A 106 12.18 11.17 -13.18
N LYS A 107 13.00 11.33 -14.22
CA LYS A 107 13.07 10.38 -15.34
C LYS A 107 13.94 9.18 -14.95
N LEU A 108 13.37 7.97 -15.01
CA LEU A 108 14.13 6.72 -14.91
C LEU A 108 14.99 6.51 -16.16
N LYS A 109 16.31 6.37 -15.97
CA LYS A 109 17.29 6.21 -17.05
C LYS A 109 17.60 4.74 -17.37
N GLN A 110 17.58 3.88 -16.35
CA GLN A 110 18.08 2.50 -16.42
C GLN A 110 17.02 1.47 -16.85
N ALA A 111 15.74 1.85 -16.85
CA ALA A 111 14.64 0.93 -17.14
C ALA A 111 13.67 1.58 -18.11
N ASP A 112 13.17 0.82 -19.07
CA ASP A 112 12.20 1.21 -20.09
C ASP A 112 10.78 0.76 -19.76
N VAL A 113 9.83 1.22 -20.58
CA VAL A 113 8.42 0.88 -20.40
C VAL A 113 8.24 -0.62 -20.58
N GLY A 114 7.58 -1.27 -19.63
CA GLY A 114 7.43 -2.72 -19.55
C GLY A 114 8.45 -3.42 -18.65
N ASP A 115 9.53 -2.74 -18.26
CA ASP A 115 10.54 -3.35 -17.40
C ASP A 115 10.02 -3.59 -15.97
N THR A 116 10.45 -4.71 -15.39
CA THR A 116 10.17 -5.05 -14.00
C THR A 116 11.33 -4.62 -13.10
N LEU A 117 11.06 -3.71 -12.19
CA LEU A 117 11.99 -3.22 -11.19
C LEU A 117 11.87 -4.03 -9.90
N LYS A 118 12.99 -4.58 -9.42
CA LYS A 118 13.09 -5.13 -8.07
C LYS A 118 13.42 -4.00 -7.09
N LEU A 119 12.52 -3.73 -6.16
CA LEU A 119 12.74 -2.72 -5.14
C LEU A 119 13.53 -3.34 -3.98
N THR A 120 14.72 -2.80 -3.72
CA THR A 120 15.70 -3.36 -2.75
C THR A 120 15.75 -2.60 -1.43
N ASP A 121 15.43 -1.30 -1.44
CA ASP A 121 15.45 -0.45 -0.25
C ASP A 121 14.02 -0.31 0.30
N VAL A 122 13.61 -1.33 1.08
CA VAL A 122 12.31 -1.35 1.76
C VAL A 122 12.54 -1.12 3.26
N THR A 123 11.77 -0.20 3.83
CA THR A 123 11.89 0.24 5.22
C THR A 123 10.83 -0.37 6.13
N LYS A 124 9.61 -0.56 5.60
CA LYS A 124 8.48 -1.11 6.38
C LYS A 124 7.69 -2.08 5.52
N ILE A 125 7.25 -3.18 6.12
CA ILE A 125 6.25 -4.09 5.57
C ILE A 125 5.24 -4.32 6.68
N GLY A 126 3.95 -4.12 6.39
CA GLY A 126 2.92 -4.24 7.41
C GLY A 126 1.63 -4.83 6.88
N SER A 127 0.89 -5.41 7.80
CA SER A 127 -0.53 -5.71 7.70
C SER A 127 -1.27 -4.84 8.71
N ARG A 128 -2.58 -5.03 8.84
CA ARG A 128 -3.43 -4.24 9.75
C ARG A 128 -2.94 -4.21 11.21
N ASN A 129 -2.50 -5.37 11.73
CA ASN A 129 -2.18 -5.55 13.15
C ASN A 129 -0.69 -5.84 13.42
N TYR A 130 0.12 -5.97 12.37
CA TYR A 130 1.54 -6.31 12.51
C TYR A 130 2.37 -5.49 11.54
N THR A 131 3.50 -4.96 12.01
CA THR A 131 4.43 -4.21 11.17
C THR A 131 5.85 -4.66 11.45
N PHE A 132 6.56 -5.01 10.39
CA PHE A 132 7.99 -5.26 10.40
C PHE A 132 8.70 -4.02 9.86
N VAL A 133 9.66 -3.50 10.63
CA VAL A 133 10.40 -2.28 10.34
C VAL A 133 11.89 -2.58 10.43
N ASP A 134 12.63 -2.22 9.38
CA ASP A 134 14.09 -2.34 9.34
C ASP A 134 14.68 -1.31 8.35
N ASN A 135 16.00 -1.10 8.34
CA ASN A 135 16.65 -0.08 7.52
C ASN A 135 17.98 -0.55 6.90
N PRO A 136 18.00 -1.11 5.67
CA PRO A 136 16.90 -1.65 4.87
C PRO A 136 16.58 -3.11 5.24
N ILE A 137 15.36 -3.55 4.99
CA ILE A 137 14.94 -4.94 5.16
C ILE A 137 15.72 -5.86 4.20
N ASP A 138 16.13 -7.03 4.71
CA ASP A 138 16.77 -8.07 3.91
C ASP A 138 15.92 -8.47 2.67
N PRO A 139 16.46 -8.38 1.44
CA PRO A 139 15.72 -8.63 0.20
C PRO A 139 15.40 -10.11 -0.04
N LYS A 140 15.78 -11.01 0.88
CA LYS A 140 15.43 -12.44 0.88
C LYS A 140 14.11 -12.70 1.58
N LEU A 141 13.65 -11.78 2.43
CA LEU A 141 12.43 -11.94 3.23
C LEU A 141 11.17 -11.56 2.47
N TYR A 142 11.30 -10.79 1.37
CA TYR A 142 10.19 -10.26 0.60
C TYR A 142 10.47 -10.29 -0.92
N SER A 143 9.40 -10.16 -1.71
CA SER A 143 9.47 -9.96 -3.15
C SER A 143 8.60 -8.78 -3.55
N LEU A 144 9.21 -7.61 -3.71
CA LEU A 144 8.52 -6.38 -4.09
C LEU A 144 8.99 -5.95 -5.48
N LYS A 145 8.06 -5.99 -6.43
CA LYS A 145 8.30 -5.72 -7.85
C LYS A 145 7.37 -4.63 -8.33
N ALA A 146 7.88 -3.72 -9.15
CA ALA A 146 7.11 -2.68 -9.82
C ALA A 146 7.33 -2.78 -11.33
N ILE A 147 6.34 -2.39 -12.13
CA ILE A 147 6.44 -2.35 -13.58
C ILE A 147 6.41 -0.90 -14.03
N VAL A 148 7.28 -0.53 -14.97
CA VAL A 148 7.26 0.80 -15.58
C VAL A 148 6.13 0.86 -16.60
N ILE A 149 5.07 1.62 -16.29
CA ILE A 149 3.87 1.71 -17.14
C ILE A 149 4.05 2.77 -18.24
N GLU A 150 4.54 3.95 -17.88
CA GLU A 150 4.70 5.07 -18.80
C GLU A 150 5.85 6.00 -18.37
N LYS A 151 6.43 6.71 -19.33
CA LYS A 151 7.39 7.80 -19.10
C LYS A 151 6.80 9.08 -19.68
N THR A 152 6.21 9.91 -18.82
CA THR A 152 5.58 11.16 -19.23
C THR A 152 6.30 12.39 -18.65
N LYS A 153 6.15 13.53 -19.32
CA LYS A 153 6.58 14.82 -18.79
C LYS A 153 5.40 15.43 -18.05
N GLY A 154 5.54 15.62 -16.74
CA GLY A 154 4.57 16.38 -15.97
C GLY A 154 4.63 17.85 -16.37
N ASN A 155 3.47 18.46 -16.57
CA ASN A 155 3.36 19.91 -16.69
C ASN A 155 3.34 20.47 -15.26
N PHE A 156 4.52 20.69 -14.68
CA PHE A 156 4.67 21.34 -13.38
C PHE A 156 4.31 22.81 -13.58
N MET A 157 3.09 23.19 -13.20
CA MET A 157 2.62 24.58 -13.13
C MET A 157 3.05 25.19 -11.80
#